data_AF-A0A7X4DVZ5-F1
#
_entry.id   AF-A0A7X4DVZ5-F1
#
_cell.length_a   1.000
_cell.length_b   1.000
_cell.length_c   1.000
_cell.angle_alpha   90.00
_cell.angle_beta   90.00
_cell.angle_gamma   90.00
#
_symmetry.space_group_name_H-M   'P 1'
#
loop_
_entity.id
_entity.type
_entity.pdbx_description
1 polymer ?
#
loop_
_entity_poly.entity_id
_entity_poly.type
_entity_poly.pdbx_seq_one_letter_code
_entity_poly.pdbx_strand_id
1 'polypeptide(L)'
;AFVGVRDLLTMTEGEMGRYRRSAVGFIWQQTGRNLIPYLTATQNVELPLMLDGVEAGAARERAKELLAAVNLEHRHDHHPEPRSGGEQQRVSIAVAPANRPPLLLADEPTGELDAIGADSVYEVLGELNARYGVTIIIVTHDPEIASRVNRVVAIRDGRTSMEIFRRVEKTGGVTHVVHDEYVLVDSAGRLQVPREFLDRLSISERAKLFLGEGRVEVLPDRVHRVSGEDA
;
A
#
# COMPACT_ATOMS: atom_id res chain seq x y z
N ALA A 1 -18.15 10.91 -1.89
CA ALA A 1 -16.81 10.35 -1.63
C ALA A 1 -15.98 10.51 -2.90
N PHE A 2 -14.92 11.32 -2.86
CA PHE A 2 -14.25 11.77 -4.08
C PHE A 2 -12.97 10.99 -4.39
N VAL A 3 -12.74 10.72 -5.67
CA VAL A 3 -11.43 10.33 -6.21
C VAL A 3 -11.12 11.22 -7.41
N GLY A 4 -10.06 12.02 -7.31
CA GLY A 4 -9.85 13.14 -8.24
C GLY A 4 -11.03 14.11 -8.17
N VAL A 5 -11.66 14.37 -9.33
CA VAL A 5 -12.83 15.26 -9.45
C VAL A 5 -14.18 14.53 -9.40
N ARG A 6 -14.18 13.21 -9.21
CA ARG A 6 -15.38 12.37 -9.36
C ARG A 6 -15.95 12.00 -8.00
N ASP A 7 -17.25 12.23 -7.78
CA ASP A 7 -17.97 11.67 -6.63
C ASP A 7 -18.44 10.25 -6.95
N LEU A 8 -17.91 9.27 -6.23
CA LEU A 8 -18.25 7.86 -6.41
C LEU A 8 -19.63 7.50 -5.87
N LEU A 9 -20.19 8.28 -4.94
CA LEU A 9 -21.48 7.97 -4.30
C LEU A 9 -22.68 8.30 -5.19
N THR A 10 -22.49 9.14 -6.20
CA THR A 10 -23.55 9.56 -7.12
C THR A 10 -23.55 8.78 -8.43
N MET A 11 -22.60 7.86 -8.62
CA MET A 11 -22.47 7.09 -9.87
C MET A 11 -23.48 5.95 -9.93
N THR A 12 -24.06 5.75 -11.11
CA THR A 12 -24.76 4.52 -11.47
C THR A 12 -23.78 3.35 -11.59
N GLU A 13 -24.30 2.12 -11.59
CA GLU A 13 -23.49 0.90 -11.76
C GLU A 13 -22.68 0.91 -13.08
N GLY A 14 -23.29 1.35 -14.17
CA GLY A 14 -22.61 1.46 -15.47
C GLY A 14 -21.48 2.49 -15.48
N GLU A 15 -21.66 3.62 -14.77
CA GLU A 15 -20.61 4.62 -14.59
C GLU A 15 -19.48 4.09 -13.71
N MET A 16 -19.81 3.39 -12.62
CA MET A 16 -18.83 2.74 -11.76
C MET A 16 -18.00 1.71 -12.52
N GLY A 17 -18.61 0.92 -13.41
CA GLY A 17 -17.92 -0.04 -14.26
C GLY A 17 -16.91 0.64 -15.21
N ARG A 18 -17.31 1.73 -15.87
CA ARG A 18 -16.40 2.53 -16.72
C ARG A 18 -15.28 3.19 -15.92
N TYR A 19 -15.63 3.71 -14.74
CA TYR A 19 -14.67 4.30 -13.81
C TYR A 19 -13.59 3.30 -13.41
N ARG A 20 -13.98 2.09 -12.97
CA ARG A 20 -13.01 1.04 -12.61
C ARG A 20 -12.13 0.65 -13.79
N ARG A 21 -12.69 0.49 -14.99
CA ARG A 21 -11.93 0.09 -16.18
C ARG A 21 -10.84 1.09 -16.60
N SER A 22 -11.12 2.39 -16.47
CA SER A 22 -10.26 3.46 -17.01
C SER A 22 -9.44 4.19 -15.94
N ALA A 23 -9.87 4.15 -14.68
CA ALA A 23 -9.32 5.01 -13.63
C ALA A 23 -8.68 4.25 -12.46
N VAL A 24 -8.92 2.94 -12.34
CA VAL A 24 -8.42 2.15 -11.20
C VAL A 24 -7.87 0.81 -11.67
N GLY A 25 -6.58 0.58 -11.43
CA GLY A 25 -5.97 -0.75 -11.54
C GLY A 25 -6.05 -1.48 -10.20
N PHE A 26 -6.34 -2.78 -10.22
CA PHE A 26 -6.41 -3.60 -9.02
C PHE A 26 -5.28 -4.64 -9.02
N ILE A 27 -4.67 -4.83 -7.86
CA ILE A 27 -3.71 -5.91 -7.58
C ILE A 27 -4.26 -6.65 -6.36
N TRP A 28 -4.73 -7.87 -6.56
CA TRP A 28 -5.31 -8.67 -5.49
C TRP A 28 -4.24 -9.56 -4.84
N GLN A 29 -4.45 -9.90 -3.56
CA GLN A 29 -3.65 -10.88 -2.83
C GLN A 29 -3.59 -12.22 -3.58
N GLN A 30 -4.75 -12.67 -4.06
CA GLN A 30 -4.86 -13.86 -4.89
C GLN A 30 -4.59 -13.51 -6.36
N THR A 31 -3.38 -13.84 -6.84
CA THR A 31 -2.90 -13.61 -8.21
C THR A 31 -3.91 -14.01 -9.28
N GLY A 32 -4.56 -15.16 -9.11
CA GLY A 32 -5.53 -15.73 -10.05
C GLY A 32 -6.75 -14.83 -10.32
N ARG A 33 -7.05 -13.84 -9.48
CA ARG A 33 -8.14 -12.89 -9.74
C ARG A 33 -7.83 -11.89 -10.85
N ASN A 34 -6.53 -11.67 -11.12
CA ASN A 34 -6.07 -10.79 -12.18
C ASN A 34 -5.63 -11.52 -13.45
N LEU A 35 -5.55 -12.86 -13.39
CA LEU A 35 -4.97 -13.67 -14.45
C LEU A 35 -5.99 -14.65 -15.00
N ILE A 36 -6.01 -14.78 -16.32
CA ILE A 36 -6.70 -15.84 -17.03
C ILE A 36 -5.67 -16.95 -17.28
N PRO A 37 -5.83 -18.14 -16.67
CA PRO A 37 -4.78 -19.18 -16.63
C PRO A 37 -4.31 -19.67 -18.00
N TYR A 38 -5.22 -19.75 -18.97
CA TYR A 38 -4.92 -20.24 -20.32
C TYR A 38 -4.42 -19.14 -21.28
N LEU A 39 -4.29 -17.89 -20.82
CA LEU A 39 -3.63 -16.82 -21.57
C LEU A 39 -2.16 -16.75 -21.20
N THR A 40 -1.30 -16.35 -22.13
CA THR A 40 0.11 -16.05 -21.83
C THR A 40 0.22 -14.79 -20.97
N ALA A 41 1.40 -14.53 -20.40
CA ALA A 41 1.63 -13.28 -19.67
C ALA A 41 1.33 -12.04 -20.54
N THR A 42 1.79 -12.05 -21.80
CA THR A 42 1.49 -10.95 -22.73
C THR A 42 0.00 -10.82 -23.00
N GLN A 43 -0.70 -11.93 -23.25
CA GLN A 43 -2.16 -11.90 -23.52
C GLN A 43 -2.97 -11.42 -22.30
N ASN A 44 -2.56 -11.76 -21.09
CA ASN A 44 -3.19 -11.25 -19.87
C ASN A 44 -3.09 -9.72 -19.77
N VAL A 45 -1.96 -9.14 -20.15
CA VAL A 45 -1.76 -7.68 -20.13
C VAL A 45 -2.43 -7.00 -21.33
N GLU A 46 -2.53 -7.66 -22.48
CA GLU A 46 -3.24 -7.17 -23.68
C GLU A 46 -4.76 -7.10 -23.46
N LEU A 47 -5.34 -8.06 -22.76
CA LEU A 47 -6.78 -8.20 -22.60
C LEU A 47 -7.50 -6.91 -22.15
N PRO A 48 -7.11 -6.24 -21.04
CA PRO A 48 -7.78 -5.01 -20.60
C PRO A 48 -7.70 -3.88 -21.64
N LEU A 49 -6.61 -3.79 -22.41
CA LEU A 49 -6.42 -2.81 -23.47
C LEU A 49 -7.35 -3.09 -24.65
N MET A 50 -7.43 -4.34 -25.09
CA MET A 50 -8.33 -4.76 -26.18
C MET A 50 -9.80 -4.54 -25.81
N LEU A 51 -10.17 -4.79 -24.55
CA LEU A 51 -11.52 -4.50 -24.03
C LEU A 51 -11.85 -3.01 -23.94
N ASP A 52 -10.83 -2.14 -24.03
CA ASP A 52 -10.97 -0.69 -24.13
C ASP A 52 -10.84 -0.18 -25.58
N GLY A 53 -10.79 -1.10 -26.56
CA GLY A 53 -10.76 -0.79 -27.99
C GLY A 53 -9.37 -0.45 -28.55
N VAL A 54 -8.29 -0.75 -27.81
CA VAL A 54 -6.92 -0.55 -28.30
C VAL A 54 -6.58 -1.60 -29.36
N GLU A 55 -6.04 -1.15 -30.50
CA GLU A 55 -5.57 -2.01 -31.59
C GLU A 55 -4.54 -3.05 -31.11
N ALA A 56 -4.65 -4.28 -31.62
CA ALA A 56 -3.86 -5.42 -31.13
C ALA A 56 -2.34 -5.19 -31.15
N GLY A 57 -1.82 -4.51 -32.19
CA GLY A 57 -0.41 -4.17 -32.26
C GLY A 57 0.05 -3.21 -31.16
N ALA A 58 -0.76 -2.17 -30.88
CA ALA A 58 -0.47 -1.22 -29.81
C ALA A 58 -0.63 -1.84 -28.41
N ALA A 59 -1.63 -2.72 -28.24
CA ALA A 59 -1.81 -3.47 -27.00
C ALA A 59 -0.60 -4.37 -26.71
N ARG A 60 -0.08 -5.05 -27.74
CA ARG A 60 1.11 -5.91 -27.62
C ARG A 60 2.37 -5.16 -27.23
N GLU A 61 2.63 -4.01 -27.85
CA GLU A 61 3.80 -3.19 -27.50
C GLU A 61 3.72 -2.67 -26.06
N ARG A 62 2.53 -2.23 -25.63
CA ARG A 62 2.30 -1.82 -24.23
C ARG A 62 2.46 -3.00 -23.27
N ALA A 63 1.96 -4.18 -23.62
CA ALA A 63 2.11 -5.38 -22.80
C ALA A 63 3.58 -5.76 -22.61
N LYS A 64 4.40 -5.66 -23.67
CA LYS A 64 5.84 -5.89 -23.56
C LYS A 64 6.54 -4.87 -22.66
N GLU A 65 6.21 -3.59 -22.82
CA GLU A 65 6.74 -2.52 -21.97
C GLU A 65 6.45 -2.76 -20.48
N LEU A 66 5.21 -3.16 -20.16
CA LEU A 66 4.79 -3.43 -18.78
C LEU A 66 5.44 -4.70 -18.22
N LEU A 67 5.57 -5.76 -19.02
CA LEU A 67 6.27 -6.97 -18.61
C LEU A 67 7.76 -6.74 -18.36
N ALA A 68 8.40 -5.88 -19.16
CA ALA A 68 9.78 -5.45 -18.90
C ALA A 68 9.89 -4.61 -17.61
N ALA A 69 8.91 -3.73 -17.35
CA ALA A 69 8.87 -2.93 -16.11
C ALA A 69 8.65 -3.76 -14.84
N VAL A 70 8.29 -5.04 -14.96
CA VAL A 70 8.19 -5.98 -13.83
C VAL A 70 9.22 -7.11 -13.92
N ASN A 71 10.30 -6.92 -14.69
CA ASN A 71 11.40 -7.87 -14.87
C ASN A 71 10.96 -9.26 -15.39
N LEU A 72 10.01 -9.28 -16.34
CA LEU A 72 9.45 -10.49 -16.95
C LEU A 72 9.51 -10.47 -18.49
N GLU A 73 10.40 -9.70 -19.12
CA GLU A 73 10.52 -9.67 -20.59
C GLU A 73 10.86 -11.04 -21.20
N HIS A 74 11.62 -11.87 -20.49
CA HIS A 74 11.98 -13.21 -20.96
C HIS A 74 10.81 -14.22 -20.89
N ARG A 75 9.63 -13.81 -20.39
CA ARG A 75 8.49 -14.70 -20.11
C ARG A 75 7.20 -14.33 -20.83
N HIS A 76 7.26 -13.52 -21.89
CA HIS A 76 6.10 -13.07 -22.67
C HIS A 76 5.13 -14.20 -23.04
N ASP A 77 5.65 -15.30 -23.55
CA ASP A 77 4.84 -16.37 -24.17
C ASP A 77 4.49 -17.52 -23.21
N HIS A 78 4.88 -17.45 -21.94
CA HIS A 78 4.54 -18.52 -21.00
C HIS A 78 3.19 -18.24 -20.31
N HIS A 79 2.47 -19.29 -19.99
CA HIS A 79 1.26 -19.21 -19.16
C HIS A 79 1.62 -18.92 -17.68
N PRO A 80 0.70 -18.33 -16.91
CA PRO A 80 0.85 -18.12 -15.46
C PRO A 80 1.10 -19.41 -14.68
N GLU A 81 0.47 -20.51 -15.07
CA GLU A 81 0.76 -21.83 -14.52
C GLU A 81 1.74 -22.58 -15.42
N PRO A 82 2.73 -23.31 -14.88
CA PRO A 82 3.00 -23.64 -13.46
C PRO A 82 4.12 -22.75 -12.82
N ARG A 83 3.98 -21.42 -12.81
CA ARG A 83 5.06 -20.53 -12.32
C ARG A 83 5.07 -20.37 -10.80
N SER A 84 6.16 -19.82 -10.26
CA SER A 84 6.24 -19.42 -8.85
C SER A 84 5.25 -18.31 -8.52
N GLY A 85 4.79 -18.25 -7.26
CA GLY A 85 3.85 -17.22 -6.79
C GLY A 85 4.34 -15.79 -7.07
N GLY A 86 5.65 -15.53 -6.90
CA GLY A 86 6.24 -14.22 -7.17
C GLY A 86 6.23 -13.83 -8.66
N GLU A 87 6.46 -14.79 -9.56
CA GLU A 87 6.33 -14.52 -11.01
C GLU A 87 4.87 -14.26 -11.39
N GLN A 88 3.93 -15.03 -10.86
CA GLN A 88 2.50 -14.80 -11.09
C GLN A 88 2.06 -13.43 -10.55
N GLN A 89 2.55 -13.04 -9.39
CA GLN A 89 2.28 -11.72 -8.80
C GLN A 89 2.83 -10.59 -9.66
N ARG A 90 4.04 -10.72 -10.20
CA ARG A 90 4.58 -9.71 -11.13
C ARG A 90 3.79 -9.61 -12.43
N VAL A 91 3.30 -10.72 -13.00
CA VAL A 91 2.37 -10.65 -14.15
C VAL A 91 1.07 -9.94 -13.75
N SER A 92 0.48 -10.28 -12.60
CA SER A 92 -0.72 -9.62 -12.06
C SER A 92 -0.51 -8.11 -11.88
N ILE A 93 0.65 -7.70 -11.38
CA ILE A 93 1.06 -6.30 -11.24
C ILE A 93 1.19 -5.62 -12.61
N ALA A 94 1.67 -6.30 -13.65
CA ALA A 94 1.76 -5.75 -15.01
C ALA A 94 0.38 -5.55 -15.67
N VAL A 95 -0.63 -6.33 -15.30
CA VAL A 95 -2.02 -6.17 -15.80
C VAL A 95 -2.65 -4.88 -15.25
N ALA A 96 -2.42 -4.56 -13.98
CA ALA A 96 -3.08 -3.44 -13.30
C ALA A 96 -2.87 -2.05 -13.98
N PRO A 97 -1.67 -1.66 -14.44
CA PRO A 97 -1.41 -0.39 -15.11
C PRO A 97 -1.67 -0.42 -16.63
N ALA A 98 -2.23 -1.50 -17.19
CA ALA A 98 -2.41 -1.68 -18.63
C ALA A 98 -3.12 -0.48 -19.27
N ASN A 99 -4.28 -0.11 -18.73
CA ASN A 99 -5.11 1.01 -19.22
C ASN A 99 -4.64 2.40 -18.72
N ARG A 100 -3.41 2.51 -18.21
CA ARG A 100 -2.84 3.76 -17.67
C ARG A 100 -3.74 4.45 -16.63
N PRO A 101 -4.28 3.72 -15.64
CA PRO A 101 -5.06 4.34 -14.58
C PRO A 101 -4.20 5.30 -13.76
N PRO A 102 -4.75 6.41 -13.24
CA PRO A 102 -4.07 7.30 -12.31
C PRO A 102 -3.92 6.70 -10.90
N LEU A 103 -4.65 5.63 -10.59
CA LEU A 103 -4.68 4.98 -9.28
C LEU A 103 -4.54 3.46 -9.41
N LEU A 104 -3.61 2.86 -8.65
CA LEU A 104 -3.54 1.43 -8.39
C LEU A 104 -3.89 1.14 -6.94
N LEU A 105 -4.73 0.13 -6.72
CA LEU A 105 -5.07 -0.40 -5.41
C LEU A 105 -4.50 -1.80 -5.28
N ALA A 106 -3.58 -1.98 -4.32
CA ALA A 106 -2.97 -3.27 -4.02
C ALA A 106 -3.45 -3.77 -2.66
N ASP A 107 -4.11 -4.92 -2.66
CA ASP A 107 -4.64 -5.58 -1.47
C ASP A 107 -3.71 -6.76 -1.11
N GLU A 108 -2.89 -6.59 -0.07
CA GLU A 108 -1.91 -7.55 0.42
C GLU A 108 -1.06 -8.21 -0.70
N PRO A 109 -0.32 -7.40 -1.50
CA PRO A 109 0.33 -7.90 -2.72
C PRO A 109 1.49 -8.87 -2.47
N THR A 110 1.88 -9.09 -1.22
CA THR A 110 3.02 -9.93 -0.81
C THR A 110 2.62 -11.07 0.11
N GLY A 111 1.33 -11.23 0.45
CA GLY A 111 0.88 -12.17 1.50
C GLY A 111 1.14 -13.66 1.23
N GLU A 112 1.38 -14.04 -0.03
CA GLU A 112 1.71 -15.42 -0.43
C GLU A 112 3.21 -15.62 -0.76
N LEU A 113 4.04 -14.59 -0.56
CA LEU A 113 5.44 -14.58 -0.95
C LEU A 113 6.37 -14.72 0.26
N ASP A 114 7.56 -15.26 0.02
CA ASP A 114 8.66 -15.16 0.99
C ASP A 114 9.21 -13.72 1.05
N ALA A 115 10.07 -13.42 2.02
CA ALA A 115 10.62 -12.08 2.20
C ALA A 115 11.32 -11.55 0.93
N ILE A 116 12.09 -12.40 0.23
CA ILE A 116 12.80 -12.01 -1.00
C ILE A 116 11.79 -11.69 -2.12
N GLY A 117 10.73 -12.49 -2.27
CA GLY A 117 9.66 -12.24 -3.22
C GLY A 117 8.87 -10.98 -2.91
N ALA A 118 8.57 -10.74 -1.64
CA ALA A 118 7.93 -9.51 -1.16
C ALA A 118 8.76 -8.27 -1.50
N ASP A 119 10.09 -8.36 -1.30
CA ASP A 119 11.02 -7.30 -1.63
C ASP A 119 10.97 -6.91 -3.10
N SER A 120 11.05 -7.91 -3.97
CA SER A 120 10.96 -7.73 -5.41
C SER A 120 9.62 -7.10 -5.83
N VAL A 121 8.51 -7.45 -5.17
CA VAL A 121 7.20 -6.88 -5.46
C VAL A 121 7.13 -5.40 -5.07
N TYR A 122 7.59 -5.04 -3.87
CA TYR A 122 7.59 -3.63 -3.45
C TYR A 122 8.51 -2.75 -4.29
N GLU A 123 9.67 -3.28 -4.71
CA GLU A 123 10.58 -2.59 -5.63
C GLU A 123 9.89 -2.30 -6.97
N VAL A 124 9.26 -3.31 -7.57
CA VAL A 124 8.49 -3.15 -8.81
C VAL A 124 7.37 -2.12 -8.67
N LEU A 125 6.62 -2.13 -7.55
CA LEU A 125 5.59 -1.12 -7.31
C LEU A 125 6.17 0.29 -7.21
N GLY A 126 7.33 0.44 -6.55
CA GLY A 126 8.07 1.70 -6.51
C GLY A 126 8.52 2.17 -7.90
N GLU A 127 9.02 1.27 -8.73
CA GLU A 127 9.40 1.56 -10.12
C GLU A 127 8.20 1.98 -10.97
N LEU A 128 7.05 1.32 -10.83
CA LEU A 128 5.82 1.69 -11.53
C LEU A 128 5.34 3.10 -11.12
N ASN A 129 5.37 3.41 -9.82
CA ASN A 129 5.06 4.73 -9.31
C ASN A 129 5.98 5.80 -9.92
N ALA A 130 7.30 5.57 -9.88
CA ALA A 130 8.29 6.52 -10.37
C ALA A 130 8.24 6.70 -11.90
N ARG A 131 8.09 5.60 -12.65
CA ARG A 131 8.12 5.58 -14.12
C ARG A 131 6.84 6.12 -14.75
N TYR A 132 5.69 5.77 -14.20
CA TYR A 132 4.39 6.13 -14.79
C TYR A 132 3.65 7.24 -14.04
N GLY A 133 4.17 7.72 -12.90
CA GLY A 133 3.53 8.75 -12.09
C GLY A 133 2.19 8.32 -11.50
N VAL A 134 1.95 7.01 -11.39
CA VAL A 134 0.68 6.45 -10.91
C VAL A 134 0.62 6.48 -9.39
N THR A 135 -0.52 6.86 -8.82
CA THR A 135 -0.71 6.77 -7.36
C THR A 135 -0.94 5.31 -6.99
N ILE A 136 -0.20 4.78 -6.02
CA ILE A 136 -0.37 3.40 -5.55
C ILE A 136 -0.77 3.44 -4.08
N ILE A 137 -1.88 2.80 -3.75
CA ILE A 137 -2.31 2.57 -2.36
C ILE A 137 -2.17 1.08 -2.09
N ILE A 138 -1.36 0.74 -1.09
CA ILE A 138 -1.13 -0.62 -0.66
C ILE A 138 -1.81 -0.80 0.70
N VAL A 139 -2.63 -1.82 0.83
CA VAL A 139 -3.14 -2.31 2.11
C VAL A 139 -2.32 -3.54 2.47
N THR A 140 -1.70 -3.53 3.64
CA THR A 140 -0.97 -4.69 4.15
C THR A 140 -0.95 -4.71 5.67
N HIS A 141 -0.74 -5.88 6.24
CA HIS A 141 -0.41 -6.08 7.65
C HIS A 141 1.09 -6.20 7.93
N ASP A 142 1.94 -6.17 6.89
CA ASP A 142 3.39 -6.23 7.00
C ASP A 142 3.96 -4.87 7.48
N PRO A 143 4.55 -4.79 8.69
CA PRO A 143 5.12 -3.55 9.20
C PRO A 143 6.41 -3.13 8.46
N GLU A 144 7.12 -4.06 7.81
CA GLU A 144 8.40 -3.77 7.15
C GLU A 144 8.24 -2.87 5.92
N ILE A 145 7.03 -2.83 5.34
CA ILE A 145 6.68 -1.95 4.23
C ILE A 145 6.96 -0.47 4.54
N ALA A 146 6.90 -0.07 5.82
CA ALA A 146 7.05 1.32 6.24
C ALA A 146 8.38 1.93 5.80
N SER A 147 9.44 1.12 5.72
CA SER A 147 10.77 1.54 5.29
C SER A 147 10.89 1.78 3.78
N ARG A 148 9.90 1.33 3.00
CA ARG A 148 9.95 1.22 1.53
C ARG A 148 9.03 2.21 0.83
N VAL A 149 7.96 2.63 1.49
CA VAL A 149 6.97 3.57 0.95
C VAL A 149 7.22 4.99 1.43
N ASN A 150 6.68 5.97 0.70
CA ASN A 150 6.82 7.39 1.05
C ASN A 150 5.95 7.79 2.24
N ARG A 151 4.81 7.11 2.42
CA ARG A 151 3.78 7.45 3.40
C ARG A 151 3.10 6.18 3.88
N VAL A 152 2.94 6.05 5.19
CA VAL A 152 2.18 4.99 5.85
C VAL A 152 1.05 5.60 6.64
N VAL A 153 -0.14 5.02 6.56
CA VAL A 153 -1.27 5.36 7.41
C VAL A 153 -1.68 4.12 8.17
N ALA A 154 -1.53 4.13 9.49
CA ALA A 154 -1.97 3.06 10.36
C ALA A 154 -3.47 3.22 10.66
N ILE A 155 -4.23 2.13 10.52
CA ILE A 155 -5.65 2.08 10.84
C ILE A 155 -5.85 1.11 12.01
N ARG A 156 -6.62 1.54 13.01
CA ARG A 156 -6.98 0.76 14.19
C ARG A 156 -8.41 1.02 14.60
N ASP A 157 -9.17 -0.04 14.89
CA ASP A 157 -10.58 0.05 15.31
C ASP A 157 -11.44 0.92 14.37
N GLY A 158 -11.17 0.83 13.06
CA GLY A 158 -11.84 1.62 12.03
C GLY A 158 -11.45 3.10 11.95
N ARG A 159 -10.40 3.53 12.66
CA ARG A 159 -9.90 4.91 12.67
C ARG A 159 -8.43 4.96 12.29
N THR A 160 -8.01 6.04 11.64
CA THR A 160 -6.59 6.30 11.38
C THR A 160 -5.92 6.70 12.68
N SER A 161 -4.89 5.97 13.12
CA SER A 161 -4.22 6.22 14.41
C SER A 161 -2.90 6.97 14.24
N MET A 162 -2.13 6.65 13.20
CA MET A 162 -0.78 7.16 13.00
C MET A 162 -0.50 7.36 11.52
N GLU A 163 0.36 8.32 11.22
CA GLU A 163 0.87 8.59 9.89
C GLU A 163 2.39 8.71 9.93
N ILE A 164 3.09 8.00 9.04
CA ILE A 164 4.54 8.04 8.94
C ILE A 164 4.91 8.58 7.56
N PHE A 165 5.77 9.58 7.51
CA PHE A 165 6.37 10.07 6.26
C PHE A 165 7.84 9.70 6.20
N ARG A 166 8.24 9.05 5.10
CA ARG A 166 9.64 8.76 4.82
C ARG A 166 10.30 9.98 4.20
N ARG A 167 11.32 10.52 4.87
CA ARG A 167 12.18 11.60 4.38
C ARG A 167 13.57 11.05 4.11
N VAL A 168 14.12 11.40 2.95
CA VAL A 168 15.49 11.06 2.60
C VAL A 168 16.34 12.30 2.79
N GLU A 169 17.22 12.29 3.79
CA GLU A 169 18.15 13.38 4.08
C GLU A 169 19.54 13.01 3.58
N LYS A 170 20.20 13.94 2.88
CA LYS A 170 21.60 13.76 2.45
C LYS A 170 22.49 14.64 3.30
N THR A 171 23.34 14.04 4.13
CA THR A 171 24.29 14.73 4.99
C THR A 171 25.70 14.22 4.68
N GLY A 172 26.60 15.12 4.25
CA GLY A 172 28.00 14.76 3.99
C GLY A 172 28.21 13.69 2.90
N GLY A 173 27.29 13.55 1.94
CA GLY A 173 27.35 12.51 0.90
C GLY A 173 26.75 11.16 1.31
N VAL A 174 26.41 10.98 2.59
CA VAL A 174 25.67 9.80 3.08
C VAL A 174 24.17 10.09 3.03
N THR A 175 23.40 9.12 2.54
CA THR A 175 21.93 9.20 2.48
C THR A 175 21.35 8.54 3.71
N HIS A 176 20.65 9.30 4.55
CA HIS A 176 19.93 8.82 5.72
C HIS A 176 18.43 8.79 5.43
N VAL A 177 17.79 7.67 5.74
CA VAL A 177 16.33 7.56 5.70
C VAL A 177 15.83 7.91 7.10
N VAL A 178 15.08 9.00 7.21
CA VAL A 178 14.44 9.49 8.44
C VAL A 178 12.93 9.27 8.29
N HIS A 179 12.25 8.93 9.39
CA HIS A 179 10.81 8.78 9.42
C HIS A 179 10.23 9.85 10.34
N ASP A 180 9.35 10.70 9.81
CA ASP A 180 8.54 11.59 10.63
C ASP A 180 7.26 10.85 11.04
N GLU A 181 7.06 10.67 12.34
CA GLU A 181 5.87 9.99 12.88
C GLU A 181 4.88 11.01 13.47
N TYR A 182 3.62 10.91 13.05
CA TYR A 182 2.53 11.76 13.51
C TYR A 182 1.42 10.90 14.10
N VAL A 183 0.94 11.24 15.31
CA VAL A 183 -0.33 10.73 15.80
C VAL A 183 -1.44 11.63 15.27
N LEU A 184 -2.46 11.03 14.66
CA LEU A 184 -3.55 11.79 14.07
C LEU A 184 -4.55 12.23 15.13
N VAL A 185 -5.00 13.49 15.02
CA VAL A 185 -6.06 14.06 15.83
C VAL A 185 -7.33 14.11 15.01
N ASP A 186 -8.38 13.44 15.48
CA ASP A 186 -9.66 13.43 14.76
C ASP A 186 -10.45 14.74 14.95
N SER A 187 -11.57 14.88 14.25
CA SER A 187 -12.43 16.08 14.33
C SER A 187 -13.04 16.33 15.70
N ALA A 188 -13.07 15.33 16.58
CA ALA A 188 -13.49 15.48 17.98
C ALA A 188 -12.31 15.83 18.91
N GLY A 189 -11.12 16.07 18.36
CA GLY A 189 -9.91 16.39 19.12
C GLY A 189 -9.29 15.18 19.83
N ARG A 190 -9.67 13.95 19.46
CA ARG A 190 -9.14 12.74 20.10
C ARG A 190 -7.80 12.37 19.47
N LEU A 191 -6.84 12.03 20.32
CA LEU A 191 -5.54 11.51 19.95
C LEU A 191 -5.48 10.03 20.34
N GLN A 192 -5.18 9.15 19.38
CA GLN A 192 -5.05 7.71 19.65
C GLN A 192 -3.57 7.32 19.77
N VAL A 193 -3.09 7.16 21.00
CA VAL A 193 -1.73 6.69 21.27
C VAL A 193 -1.58 5.24 20.79
N PRO A 194 -0.53 4.88 20.02
CA PRO A 194 -0.33 3.50 19.57
C PRO A 194 -0.15 2.53 20.74
N ARG A 195 -0.61 1.27 20.57
CA ARG A 195 -0.64 0.27 21.67
C ARG A 195 0.75 0.05 22.26
N GLU A 196 1.75 -0.01 21.40
CA GLU A 196 3.13 -0.27 21.80
C GLU A 196 3.64 0.75 22.83
N PHE A 197 3.30 2.03 22.68
CA PHE A 197 3.66 3.05 23.67
C PHE A 197 2.89 2.85 24.98
N LEU A 198 1.59 2.52 24.90
CA LEU A 198 0.77 2.24 26.08
C LEU A 198 1.30 1.02 26.84
N ASP A 199 1.63 -0.06 26.12
CA ASP A 199 2.16 -1.30 26.69
C ASP A 199 3.54 -1.06 27.32
N ARG A 200 4.43 -0.31 26.65
CA ARG A 200 5.75 0.08 27.20
C ARG A 200 5.64 0.96 28.45
N LEU A 201 4.61 1.81 28.54
CA LEU A 201 4.34 2.67 29.70
C LEU A 201 3.44 1.99 30.75
N SER A 202 3.01 0.75 30.52
CA SER A 202 2.05 0.01 31.36
C SER A 202 0.74 0.78 31.59
N ILE A 203 0.22 1.44 30.57
CA ILE A 203 -1.03 2.19 30.57
C ILE A 203 -2.14 1.30 30.00
N SER A 204 -3.19 1.04 30.78
CA SER A 204 -4.34 0.22 30.34
C SER A 204 -5.65 1.02 30.27
N GLU A 205 -6.19 1.42 31.42
CA GLU A 205 -7.52 2.05 31.52
C GLU A 205 -7.45 3.57 31.64
N ARG A 206 -6.45 4.08 32.37
CA ARG A 206 -6.32 5.50 32.72
C ARG A 206 -4.88 5.95 32.63
N ALA A 207 -4.70 7.18 32.18
CA ALA A 207 -3.44 7.90 32.17
C ALA A 207 -3.66 9.30 32.75
N LYS A 208 -2.63 9.85 33.40
CA LYS A 208 -2.61 11.24 33.82
C LYS A 208 -2.09 12.09 32.67
N LEU A 209 -2.79 13.18 32.38
CA LEU A 209 -2.37 14.19 31.41
C LEU A 209 -1.81 15.40 32.15
N PHE A 210 -0.61 15.83 31.79
CA PHE A 210 0.00 17.06 32.27
C PHE A 210 0.28 17.99 31.10
N LEU A 211 -0.05 19.26 31.28
CA LEU A 211 0.28 20.32 30.32
C LEU A 211 1.57 21.01 30.78
N GLY A 212 2.63 20.85 30.00
CA GLY A 212 3.89 21.59 30.15
C GLY A 212 4.02 22.69 29.10
N GLU A 213 5.13 23.43 29.12
CA GLU A 213 5.41 24.43 28.08
C GLU A 213 5.58 23.76 26.72
N GLY A 214 4.60 23.97 25.83
CA GLY A 214 4.62 23.47 24.46
C GLY A 214 4.46 21.96 24.28
N ARG A 215 4.12 21.21 25.35
CA ARG A 215 3.93 19.75 25.26
C ARG A 215 2.86 19.22 26.22
N VAL A 216 2.28 18.07 25.85
CA VAL A 216 1.41 17.28 26.71
C VAL A 216 2.15 16.00 27.11
N GLU A 217 2.21 15.72 28.41
CA GLU A 217 2.82 14.50 28.95
C GLU A 217 1.72 13.52 29.37
N VAL A 218 1.84 12.28 28.89
CA VAL A 218 0.92 11.17 29.21
C VAL A 218 1.67 10.21 30.12
N LEU A 219 1.22 10.07 31.37
CA LEU A 219 1.88 9.23 32.38
C LEU A 219 0.94 8.13 32.88
N PRO A 220 1.47 6.95 33.25
CA PRO A 220 0.66 5.90 33.84
C PRO A 220 0.03 6.35 35.16
N ASP A 221 -1.21 5.92 35.40
CA ASP A 221 -1.88 6.10 36.68
C ASP A 221 -1.28 5.15 37.72
N ARG A 222 -0.09 5.51 38.23
CA ARG A 222 0.52 4.79 39.35
C ARG A 222 -0.34 5.01 40.58
N VAL A 223 -1.19 4.03 40.90
CA VAL A 223 -1.65 3.86 42.29
C VAL A 223 -0.40 3.59 43.12
N HIS A 224 0.02 4.56 43.92
CA HIS A 224 0.92 4.27 45.04
C HIS A 224 0.23 3.19 45.90
N ARG A 225 0.70 1.94 45.82
CA ARG A 225 0.64 1.09 47.02
C ARG A 225 1.58 1.75 48.01
N VAL A 226 1.00 2.52 48.91
CA VAL A 226 1.70 3.08 50.07
C VAL A 226 2.39 1.91 50.78
N SER A 227 3.70 2.09 50.95
CA SER A 227 4.55 1.40 51.91
C SER A 227 3.83 1.28 53.26
N GLY A 228 3.49 0.06 53.66
CA GLY A 228 3.23 -0.25 55.06
C GLY A 228 4.56 -0.59 55.72
N GLU A 229 5.19 0.39 56.33
CA GLU A 229 6.04 0.17 57.51
C GLU A 229 5.27 0.71 58.73
N ASP A 230 5.48 0.04 59.86
CA ASP A 230 5.04 0.35 61.24
C ASP A 230 3.65 -0.11 61.69
N ALA A 231 3.59 -1.37 62.16
CA ALA A 231 3.09 -1.75 63.50
C ALA A 231 3.65 -3.12 63.92
#